data_AF-A0A140PPF6-F1
#
_entry.id   AF-A0A140PPF6-F1
#
_cell.length_a   1.000
_cell.length_b   1.000
_cell.length_c   1.000
_cell.angle_alpha   90.00
_cell.angle_beta   90.00
_cell.angle_gamma   90.00
#
_symmetry.space_group_name_H-M   'P 1'
#
loop_
_entity.id
_entity.type
_entity.pdbx_description
1 polymer ?
#
loop_
_entity_poly.entity_id
_entity_poly.type
_entity_poly.pdbx_seq_one_letter_code
_entity_poly.pdbx_strand_id
1 'polypeptide(L)'
;MKGLAELKNKIVKVPHMNIFKIGTWVTMGLFATYLLIYIFVGQEMLNYFPLLILFAFATPFISLMMSKASVKRAYNIRMIGDGEARTEKEKLVVDTITLLSQKLGLQRLPEIGVYPSNDVNAFATGASKNSAMVAVSQGLLNNMNETEIIGVLAHEMSHVVNGDMLTSSILEGFVSAFGLIATLPFLLGGNNNRGRRAGSSIMTYYLIRNVANIFGKIVSSAYSRRREYGADKLAAEITDPSYMKSALLRLQEISEGRVSLQDSDREFATFKITNNFSMGNIFGNLFASHPSLEKRIAAIERMENKQF
;
A
#
# COMPACT_ATOMS: atom_id res chain seq x y z
N MET A 1 21.07 21.06 6.99
CA MET A 1 19.88 20.22 7.20
C MET A 1 19.30 20.53 8.56
N LYS A 2 18.41 21.53 8.65
CA LYS A 2 17.79 21.94 9.93
C LYS A 2 16.72 20.93 10.37
N GLY A 3 15.99 20.33 9.44
CA GLY A 3 14.90 19.40 9.76
C GLY A 3 15.40 18.09 10.36
N LEU A 4 16.49 17.52 9.84
CA LEU A 4 17.12 16.33 10.42
C LEU A 4 17.60 16.53 11.87
N ALA A 5 18.06 17.73 12.21
CA ALA A 5 18.50 18.05 13.56
C ALA A 5 17.32 18.08 14.55
N GLU A 6 16.17 18.62 14.14
CA GLU A 6 14.92 18.62 14.91
C GLU A 6 14.42 17.20 15.17
N LEU A 7 14.45 16.34 14.14
CA LEU A 7 14.05 14.93 14.26
C LEU A 7 14.85 14.18 15.32
N LYS A 8 16.17 14.40 15.37
CA LYS A 8 17.09 13.63 16.24
C LYS A 8 16.65 13.67 17.70
N ASN A 9 16.16 14.81 18.18
CA ASN A 9 15.81 15.04 19.58
C ASN A 9 14.41 14.57 19.98
N LYS A 10 13.55 14.18 19.02
CA LYS A 10 12.17 13.75 19.30
C LYS A 10 12.09 12.30 19.78
N ILE A 11 11.42 12.05 20.92
CA ILE A 11 11.15 10.70 21.42
C ILE A 11 9.98 10.11 20.65
N VAL A 12 10.18 8.93 20.04
CA VAL A 12 9.18 8.25 19.23
C VAL A 12 8.62 7.06 20.00
N LYS A 13 7.29 6.99 20.16
CA LYS A 13 6.62 5.75 20.55
C LYS A 13 6.55 4.84 19.32
N VAL A 14 7.34 3.77 19.32
CA VAL A 14 7.36 2.83 18.21
C VAL A 14 6.01 2.10 18.15
N PRO A 15 5.25 2.18 17.06
CA PRO A 15 4.09 1.36 16.88
C PRO A 15 4.57 -0.08 16.63
N HIS A 16 4.26 -0.95 17.58
CA HIS A 16 4.45 -2.38 17.37
C HIS A 16 3.24 -2.91 16.61
N MET A 17 3.50 -3.51 15.45
CA MET A 17 2.54 -4.37 14.77
C MET A 17 2.00 -5.37 15.80
N ASN A 18 0.72 -5.23 16.15
CA ASN A 18 0.12 -6.01 17.21
C ASN A 18 -0.17 -7.41 16.65
N ILE A 19 0.81 -8.30 16.77
CA ILE A 19 0.78 -9.68 16.28
C ILE A 19 -0.45 -10.42 16.80
N PHE A 20 -0.92 -10.09 18.00
CA PHE A 20 -2.14 -10.65 18.57
C PHE A 20 -3.37 -10.24 17.75
N LYS A 21 -3.51 -8.95 17.39
CA LYS A 21 -4.60 -8.49 16.52
C LYS A 21 -4.59 -9.17 15.16
N ILE A 22 -3.41 -9.31 14.54
CA ILE A 22 -3.28 -10.02 13.27
C ILE A 22 -3.68 -11.48 13.43
N GLY A 23 -3.20 -12.16 14.48
CA GLY A 23 -3.59 -13.53 14.79
C GLY A 23 -5.11 -13.67 15.00
N THR A 24 -5.75 -12.75 15.72
CA THR A 24 -7.20 -12.72 15.89
C THR A 24 -7.92 -12.54 14.55
N TRP A 25 -7.46 -11.64 13.68
CA TRP A 25 -8.09 -11.41 12.37
C TRP A 25 -7.93 -12.61 11.44
N VAL A 26 -6.75 -13.23 11.43
CA VAL A 26 -6.50 -14.44 10.64
C VAL A 26 -7.35 -15.60 11.12
N THR A 27 -7.42 -15.83 12.43
CA THR A 27 -8.24 -16.91 13.00
C THR A 27 -9.73 -16.70 12.74
N MET A 28 -10.25 -15.48 12.95
CA MET A 28 -11.63 -15.14 12.61
C MET A 28 -11.93 -15.28 11.12
N GLY A 29 -10.99 -14.86 10.25
CA GLY A 29 -11.13 -14.99 8.81
C GLY A 29 -11.16 -16.44 8.35
N LEU A 30 -10.28 -17.29 8.89
CA LEU A 30 -10.26 -18.73 8.61
C LEU A 30 -11.52 -19.43 9.11
N PHE A 31 -12.01 -19.05 10.28
CA PHE A 31 -13.27 -19.57 10.80
C PHE A 31 -14.47 -19.15 9.93
N ALA A 32 -14.49 -17.89 9.47
CA ALA A 32 -15.53 -17.40 8.58
C ALA A 32 -15.52 -18.12 7.22
N THR A 33 -14.35 -18.32 6.60
CA THR A 33 -14.25 -19.07 5.33
C THR A 33 -14.67 -20.53 5.50
N TYR A 34 -14.32 -21.16 6.63
CA TYR A 34 -14.76 -22.52 6.97
C TYR A 34 -16.29 -22.59 7.05
N LEU A 35 -16.93 -21.69 7.80
CA LEU A 35 -18.39 -21.63 7.92
C LEU A 35 -19.08 -21.40 6.58
N LEU A 36 -18.54 -20.52 5.73
CA LEU A 36 -19.11 -20.26 4.41
C LEU A 36 -19.07 -21.50 3.52
N ILE A 37 -17.98 -22.27 3.55
CA ILE A 37 -17.90 -23.53 2.79
C ILE A 37 -18.93 -24.51 3.31
N TYR A 38 -19.04 -24.67 4.63
CA TYR A 38 -20.02 -25.56 5.25
C TYR A 38 -21.46 -25.20 4.86
N ILE A 39 -21.83 -23.91 4.91
CA ILE A 39 -23.20 -23.44 4.65
C ILE A 39 -23.55 -23.45 3.17
N PHE A 40 -22.67 -22.95 2.30
CA PHE A 40 -23.02 -22.68 0.90
C PHE A 40 -22.60 -23.76 -0.09
N VAL A 41 -21.65 -24.61 0.29
CA VAL A 41 -21.09 -25.63 -0.61
C VAL A 41 -21.31 -27.03 -0.06
N GLY A 42 -21.22 -27.20 1.26
CA GLY A 42 -21.49 -28.44 1.97
C GLY A 42 -20.24 -29.05 2.59
N GLN A 43 -20.46 -30.05 3.46
CA GLN A 43 -19.43 -30.66 4.30
C GLN A 43 -18.31 -31.32 3.48
N GLU A 44 -18.61 -31.95 2.34
CA GLU A 44 -17.61 -32.61 1.50
C GLU A 44 -16.49 -31.66 1.04
N MET A 45 -16.83 -30.39 0.81
CA MET A 45 -15.85 -29.40 0.38
C MET A 45 -14.90 -28.94 1.48
N LEU A 46 -15.21 -29.23 2.75
CA LEU A 46 -14.29 -28.97 3.85
C LEU A 46 -13.03 -29.84 3.78
N ASN A 47 -13.08 -31.00 3.14
CA ASN A 47 -11.90 -31.84 2.88
C ASN A 47 -10.86 -31.11 2.02
N TYR A 48 -11.31 -30.17 1.18
CA TYR A 48 -10.45 -29.34 0.33
C TYR A 48 -10.13 -27.97 0.95
N PHE A 49 -10.58 -27.69 2.18
CA PHE A 49 -10.37 -26.40 2.83
C PHE A 49 -8.90 -25.94 2.84
N PRO A 50 -7.90 -26.77 3.20
CA PRO A 50 -6.49 -26.37 3.17
C PRO A 50 -6.03 -25.96 1.77
N LEU A 51 -6.48 -26.68 0.75
CA LEU A 51 -6.13 -26.41 -0.64
C LEU A 51 -6.77 -25.10 -1.15
N LEU A 52 -8.04 -24.85 -0.80
CA LEU A 52 -8.75 -23.62 -1.17
C LEU A 52 -8.09 -22.39 -0.54
N ILE A 53 -7.72 -22.47 0.74
CA ILE A 53 -7.00 -21.40 1.42
C ILE A 53 -5.61 -21.21 0.80
N LEU A 54 -4.89 -22.30 0.50
CA LEU A 54 -3.60 -22.23 -0.17
C LEU A 54 -3.70 -21.49 -1.50
N PHE A 55 -4.64 -21.85 -2.38
CA PHE A 55 -4.84 -21.18 -3.66
C PHE A 55 -5.28 -19.73 -3.50
N ALA A 56 -6.17 -19.44 -2.56
CA ALA A 56 -6.65 -18.08 -2.30
C ALA A 56 -5.51 -17.14 -1.85
N PHE A 57 -4.60 -17.64 -1.02
CA PHE A 57 -3.48 -16.86 -0.48
C PHE A 57 -2.24 -16.91 -1.36
N ALA A 58 -2.12 -17.89 -2.26
CA ALA A 58 -0.96 -18.05 -3.14
C ALA A 58 -0.70 -16.78 -3.96
N THR A 59 -1.70 -16.24 -4.66
CA THR A 59 -1.49 -15.09 -5.55
C THR A 59 -1.03 -13.83 -4.79
N PRO A 60 -1.71 -13.37 -3.72
CA PRO A 60 -1.24 -12.20 -2.95
C PRO A 60 0.14 -12.40 -2.32
N PHE A 61 0.44 -13.61 -1.80
CA PHE A 61 1.74 -13.87 -1.17
C PHE A 61 2.88 -13.96 -2.19
N ILE A 62 2.67 -14.62 -3.33
CA ILE A 62 3.66 -14.65 -4.42
C ILE A 62 3.92 -13.22 -4.91
N SER A 63 2.86 -12.42 -5.11
CA SER A 63 2.99 -11.02 -5.48
C SER A 63 3.81 -10.21 -4.46
N LEU A 64 3.53 -10.38 -3.17
CA LEU A 64 4.27 -9.74 -2.08
C LEU A 64 5.75 -10.14 -2.06
N MET A 65 6.06 -11.42 -2.28
CA MET A 65 7.45 -11.91 -2.29
C MET A 65 8.23 -11.40 -3.50
N MET A 66 7.56 -11.26 -4.65
CA MET A 66 8.17 -10.77 -5.88
C MET A 66 8.23 -9.23 -5.97
N SER A 67 7.49 -8.52 -5.12
CA SER A 67 7.23 -7.08 -5.26
C SER A 67 8.50 -6.25 -5.45
N LYS A 68 9.51 -6.45 -4.61
CA LYS A 68 10.80 -5.73 -4.68
C LYS A 68 11.49 -5.94 -6.02
N ALA A 69 11.58 -7.19 -6.46
CA ALA A 69 12.26 -7.54 -7.71
C ALA A 69 11.48 -7.01 -8.92
N SER A 70 10.15 -6.97 -8.84
CA SER A 70 9.28 -6.41 -9.87
C SER A 70 9.44 -4.89 -9.98
N VAL A 71 9.36 -4.15 -8.86
CA VAL A 71 9.47 -2.68 -8.91
C VAL A 71 10.87 -2.20 -9.30
N LYS A 72 11.94 -2.88 -8.87
CA LYS A 72 13.31 -2.55 -9.27
C LYS A 72 13.48 -2.57 -10.79
N ARG A 73 12.93 -3.60 -11.43
CA ARG A 73 12.97 -3.75 -12.89
C ARG A 73 12.02 -2.77 -13.58
N ALA A 74 10.79 -2.65 -13.09
CA ALA A 74 9.76 -1.82 -13.72
C ALA A 74 10.12 -0.32 -13.70
N TYR A 75 10.71 0.16 -12.61
CA TYR A 75 11.07 1.56 -12.43
C TYR A 75 12.55 1.86 -12.74
N ASN A 76 13.35 0.85 -13.12
CA ASN A 76 14.79 0.99 -13.31
C ASN A 76 15.46 1.70 -12.12
N ILE A 77 15.20 1.18 -10.92
CA ILE A 77 15.60 1.84 -9.67
C ILE A 77 17.12 1.76 -9.52
N ARG A 78 17.74 2.93 -9.35
CA ARG A 78 19.14 3.05 -8.92
C ARG A 78 19.19 3.02 -7.40
N MET A 79 19.97 2.10 -6.85
CA MET A 79 20.22 2.06 -5.42
C MET A 79 21.09 3.26 -5.00
N ILE A 80 20.82 3.81 -3.81
CA ILE A 80 21.58 4.93 -3.25
C ILE A 80 22.05 4.66 -1.81
N GLY A 81 22.01 3.40 -1.38
CA GLY A 81 22.59 2.98 -0.11
C GLY A 81 24.12 3.11 -0.11
N ASP A 82 24.72 3.18 1.07
CA ASP A 82 26.17 2.97 1.28
C ASP A 82 27.11 3.94 0.53
N GLY A 83 26.71 5.22 0.44
CA GLY A 83 27.57 6.29 -0.11
C GLY A 83 27.43 6.52 -1.61
N GLU A 84 26.47 5.85 -2.28
CA GLU A 84 26.17 6.04 -3.70
C GLU A 84 25.30 7.28 -4.01
N ALA A 85 24.91 8.03 -2.97
CA ALA A 85 24.13 9.26 -3.10
C ALA A 85 24.95 10.35 -3.81
N ARG A 86 24.40 10.90 -4.91
CA ARG A 86 25.11 11.86 -5.78
C ARG A 86 24.76 13.31 -5.51
N THR A 87 23.61 13.56 -4.89
CA THR A 87 23.08 14.91 -4.65
C THR A 87 22.78 15.13 -3.18
N GLU A 88 22.69 16.38 -2.75
CA GLU A 88 22.32 16.71 -1.37
C GLU A 88 20.93 16.17 -0.99
N LYS A 89 19.99 16.16 -1.93
CA LYS A 89 18.64 15.60 -1.71
C LYS A 89 18.65 14.08 -1.67
N GLU A 90 19.49 13.39 -2.45
CA GLU A 90 19.68 11.94 -2.29
C GLU A 90 20.27 11.61 -0.91
N LYS A 91 21.25 12.39 -0.46
CA LYS A 91 21.83 12.24 0.87
C LYS A 91 20.78 12.48 1.96
N LEU A 92 19.93 13.49 1.81
CA LEU A 92 18.78 13.73 2.70
C LEU A 92 17.88 12.49 2.84
N VAL A 93 17.57 11.83 1.72
CA VAL A 93 16.74 10.62 1.72
C VAL A 93 17.41 9.49 2.50
N VAL A 94 18.69 9.23 2.24
CA VAL A 94 19.47 8.20 2.94
C VAL A 94 19.54 8.48 4.43
N ASP A 95 19.90 9.71 4.81
CA ASP A 95 20.04 10.11 6.21
C ASP A 95 18.69 10.04 6.95
N THR A 96 17.61 10.45 6.30
CA THR A 96 16.25 10.42 6.86
C THR A 96 15.77 8.98 7.08
N ILE A 97 15.86 8.12 6.07
CA ILE A 97 15.44 6.71 6.20
C ILE A 97 16.29 6.00 7.25
N THR A 98 17.59 6.29 7.32
CA THR A 98 18.49 5.73 8.33
C THR A 98 18.08 6.15 9.74
N LEU A 99 17.85 7.45 9.96
CA LEU A 99 17.39 7.97 11.25
C LEU A 99 16.03 7.42 11.66
N LEU A 100 15.07 7.38 10.74
CA LEU A 100 13.73 6.83 10.99
C LEU A 100 13.79 5.34 11.29
N SER A 101 14.62 4.58 10.57
CA SER A 101 14.79 3.13 10.81
C SER A 101 15.30 2.85 12.23
N GLN A 102 16.24 3.66 12.71
CA GLN A 102 16.75 3.57 14.08
C GLN A 102 15.66 3.93 15.10
N LYS A 103 14.95 5.05 14.90
CA LYS A 103 13.89 5.51 15.81
C LYS A 103 12.71 4.55 15.87
N LEU A 104 12.37 3.90 14.75
CA LEU A 104 11.28 2.94 14.64
C LEU A 104 11.71 1.50 15.00
N GLY A 105 12.97 1.29 15.39
CA GLY A 105 13.47 -0.01 15.85
C GLY A 105 13.48 -1.10 14.78
N LEU A 106 13.76 -0.74 13.52
CA LEU A 106 13.95 -1.71 12.45
C LEU A 106 15.28 -2.45 12.66
N GLN A 107 15.26 -3.78 12.50
CA GLN A 107 16.48 -4.60 12.65
C GLN A 107 17.39 -4.53 11.43
N ARG A 108 16.83 -4.19 10.26
CA ARG A 108 17.55 -4.00 9.01
C ARG A 108 17.11 -2.69 8.38
N LEU A 109 18.08 -1.94 7.88
CA LEU A 109 17.81 -0.75 7.08
C LEU A 109 17.08 -1.17 5.79
N PRO A 110 15.97 -0.52 5.43
CA PRO A 110 15.35 -0.73 4.13
C PRO A 110 16.31 -0.39 3.00
N GLU A 111 16.18 -1.11 1.90
CA GLU A 111 16.89 -0.77 0.67
C GLU A 111 16.41 0.61 0.16
N ILE A 112 17.34 1.51 -0.21
CA ILE A 112 17.01 2.88 -0.60
C ILE A 112 17.34 3.09 -2.07
N GLY A 113 16.38 3.62 -2.84
CA GLY A 113 16.57 3.85 -4.26
C GLY A 113 15.95 5.12 -4.81
N VAL A 114 16.43 5.51 -6.00
CA VAL A 114 15.89 6.61 -6.80
C VAL A 114 15.56 6.08 -8.19
N TYR A 115 14.43 6.52 -8.76
CA TYR A 115 14.07 6.15 -10.12
C TYR A 115 13.85 7.36 -11.03
N PRO A 116 14.24 7.26 -12.32
CA PRO A 116 14.21 8.37 -13.26
C PRO A 116 12.79 8.60 -13.80
N SER A 117 11.93 9.24 -13.01
CA SER A 117 10.60 9.65 -13.45
C SER A 117 10.28 11.06 -12.96
N ASN A 118 9.54 11.80 -13.78
CA ASN A 118 9.12 13.18 -13.50
C ASN A 118 7.87 13.25 -12.63
N ASP A 119 7.27 12.09 -12.29
CA ASP A 119 6.21 12.03 -11.29
C ASP A 119 6.73 12.52 -9.93
N VAL A 120 5.87 13.10 -9.11
CA VAL A 120 6.22 13.48 -7.73
C VAL A 120 5.72 12.36 -6.83
N ASN A 121 6.59 11.38 -6.58
CA ASN A 121 6.19 10.12 -5.98
C ASN A 121 7.31 9.45 -5.18
N ALA A 122 6.92 8.74 -4.13
CA ALA A 122 7.75 7.85 -3.33
C ALA A 122 6.93 6.61 -2.99
N PHE A 123 7.56 5.47 -2.75
CA PHE A 123 6.84 4.29 -2.28
C PHE A 123 7.71 3.35 -1.45
N ALA A 124 7.05 2.65 -0.53
CA ALA A 124 7.60 1.50 0.19
C ALA A 124 7.08 0.16 -0.33
N THR A 125 7.96 -0.84 -0.47
CA THR A 125 7.57 -2.22 -0.79
C THR A 125 8.43 -3.28 -0.07
N GLY A 126 7.93 -4.51 0.10
CA GLY A 126 8.67 -5.62 0.70
C GLY A 126 7.80 -6.56 1.54
N ALA A 127 8.22 -7.82 1.62
CA ALA A 127 7.46 -8.88 2.31
C ALA A 127 7.47 -8.76 3.85
N SER A 128 8.41 -7.99 4.41
CA SER A 128 8.46 -7.72 5.84
C SER A 128 9.19 -6.40 6.11
N LYS A 129 9.02 -5.86 7.32
CA LYS A 129 9.75 -4.67 7.78
C LYS A 129 11.28 -4.80 7.73
N ASN A 130 11.78 -6.04 7.81
CA ASN A 130 13.22 -6.36 7.76
C ASN A 130 13.70 -6.71 6.34
N SER A 131 12.83 -6.65 5.35
CA SER A 131 13.13 -6.88 3.93
C SER A 131 12.37 -5.86 3.08
N ALA A 132 12.31 -4.62 3.55
CA ALA A 132 11.63 -3.52 2.89
C ALA A 132 12.57 -2.74 1.97
N MET A 133 11.99 -1.97 1.08
CA MET A 133 12.63 -1.04 0.17
C MET A 133 11.79 0.24 0.14
N VAL A 134 12.45 1.40 0.14
CA VAL A 134 11.85 2.71 -0.09
C VAL A 134 12.50 3.33 -1.31
N ALA A 135 11.69 3.79 -2.26
CA ALA A 135 12.16 4.43 -3.48
C ALA A 135 11.50 5.80 -3.67
N VAL A 136 12.25 6.76 -4.19
CA VAL A 136 11.77 8.11 -4.51
C VAL A 136 11.99 8.43 -5.99
N SER A 137 11.08 9.16 -6.61
CA SER A 137 11.26 9.62 -7.99
C SER A 137 12.20 10.81 -8.07
N GLN A 138 12.83 10.99 -9.24
CA GLN A 138 13.58 12.21 -9.53
C GLN A 138 12.67 13.46 -9.49
N GLY A 139 11.43 13.35 -9.95
CA GLY A 139 10.44 14.43 -9.90
C GLY A 139 10.13 14.87 -8.48
N LEU A 140 10.05 13.95 -7.51
CA LEU A 140 9.89 14.29 -6.09
C LEU A 140 11.08 15.08 -5.57
N LEU A 141 12.29 14.59 -5.83
CA LEU A 141 13.51 15.30 -5.44
C LEU A 141 13.59 16.68 -6.08
N ASN A 142 13.14 16.86 -7.32
CA ASN A 142 13.20 18.15 -7.99
C ASN A 142 12.15 19.14 -7.44
N ASN A 143 10.95 18.66 -7.11
CA ASN A 143 9.80 19.52 -6.82
C ASN A 143 9.51 19.76 -5.34
N MET A 144 10.08 18.97 -4.42
CA MET A 144 9.88 19.11 -2.98
C MET A 144 11.11 19.69 -2.25
N ASN A 145 10.84 20.41 -1.17
CA ASN A 145 11.86 20.94 -0.25
C ASN A 145 12.25 19.92 0.84
N GLU A 146 13.20 20.28 1.71
CA GLU A 146 13.74 19.39 2.75
C GLU A 146 12.65 18.82 3.68
N THR A 147 11.76 19.67 4.20
CA THR A 147 10.73 19.24 5.17
C THR A 147 9.63 18.42 4.51
N GLU A 148 9.25 18.76 3.28
CA GLU A 148 8.30 17.98 2.47
C GLU A 148 8.81 16.57 2.18
N ILE A 149 10.09 16.44 1.76
CA ILE A 149 10.73 15.15 1.53
C ILE A 149 10.73 14.32 2.82
N ILE A 150 11.12 14.92 3.95
CA ILE A 150 11.11 14.25 5.25
C ILE A 150 9.70 13.77 5.61
N GLY A 151 8.67 14.59 5.40
CA GLY A 151 7.27 14.25 5.65
C GLY A 151 6.80 13.04 4.84
N VAL A 152 7.08 13.02 3.53
CA VAL A 152 6.75 11.89 2.65
C VAL A 152 7.50 10.63 3.07
N LEU A 153 8.81 10.72 3.35
CA LEU A 153 9.58 9.56 3.80
C LEU A 153 9.09 9.00 5.13
N ALA A 154 8.66 9.86 6.05
CA ALA A 154 8.06 9.43 7.32
C ALA A 154 6.74 8.69 7.11
N HIS A 155 5.92 9.12 6.14
CA HIS A 155 4.71 8.42 5.74
C HIS A 155 5.05 7.02 5.14
N GLU A 156 6.01 6.93 4.23
CA GLU A 156 6.43 5.64 3.65
C GLU A 156 6.99 4.69 4.70
N MET A 157 7.83 5.19 5.60
CA MET A 157 8.37 4.41 6.72
C MET A 157 7.28 3.95 7.69
N SER A 158 6.18 4.70 7.79
CA SER A 158 5.01 4.31 8.59
C SER A 158 4.33 3.07 8.03
N HIS A 159 4.22 2.93 6.71
CA HIS A 159 3.74 1.70 6.08
C HIS A 159 4.70 0.51 6.33
N VAL A 160 6.02 0.74 6.29
CA VAL A 160 7.01 -0.31 6.56
C VAL A 160 6.87 -0.85 7.98
N VAL A 161 6.87 0.02 8.99
CA VAL A 161 6.84 -0.40 10.40
C VAL A 161 5.51 -1.03 10.81
N ASN A 162 4.39 -0.55 10.23
CA ASN A 162 3.06 -1.10 10.50
C ASN A 162 2.81 -2.45 9.82
N GLY A 163 3.69 -2.90 8.91
CA GLY A 163 3.54 -4.17 8.20
C GLY A 163 2.37 -4.13 7.21
N ASP A 164 2.13 -2.96 6.64
CA ASP A 164 0.97 -2.66 5.82
C ASP A 164 0.91 -3.56 4.57
N MET A 165 2.04 -3.87 3.96
CA MET A 165 2.09 -4.75 2.78
C MET A 165 1.63 -6.17 3.12
N LEU A 166 2.08 -6.73 4.26
CA LEU A 166 1.68 -8.06 4.71
C LEU A 166 0.20 -8.10 5.08
N THR A 167 -0.28 -7.11 5.84
CA THR A 167 -1.68 -7.07 6.29
C THR A 167 -2.65 -6.88 5.12
N SER A 168 -2.28 -6.10 4.10
CA SER A 168 -3.03 -6.01 2.85
C SER A 168 -3.03 -7.33 2.09
N SER A 169 -1.89 -8.04 1.98
CA SER A 169 -1.87 -9.36 1.32
C SER A 169 -2.71 -10.41 2.05
N ILE A 170 -2.76 -10.36 3.38
CA ILE A 170 -3.65 -11.21 4.18
C ILE A 170 -5.12 -10.88 3.87
N LEU A 171 -5.48 -9.60 3.84
CA LEU A 171 -6.82 -9.16 3.50
C LEU A 171 -7.21 -9.60 2.08
N GLU A 172 -6.34 -9.40 1.11
CA GLU A 172 -6.51 -9.84 -0.28
C GLU A 172 -6.65 -11.36 -0.40
N GLY A 173 -5.91 -12.12 0.42
CA GLY A 173 -6.06 -13.58 0.53
C GLY A 173 -7.47 -13.98 0.98
N PHE A 174 -8.01 -13.32 2.00
CA PHE A 174 -9.40 -13.56 2.43
C PHE A 174 -10.43 -13.13 1.40
N VAL A 175 -10.26 -11.96 0.78
CA VAL A 175 -11.13 -11.52 -0.34
C VAL A 175 -11.11 -12.54 -1.48
N SER A 176 -9.94 -13.05 -1.83
CA SER A 176 -9.78 -14.08 -2.87
C SER A 176 -10.45 -15.39 -2.45
N ALA A 177 -10.31 -15.80 -1.18
CA ALA A 177 -10.97 -16.99 -0.64
C ALA A 177 -12.49 -16.86 -0.72
N PHE A 178 -13.06 -15.72 -0.32
CA PHE A 178 -14.50 -15.48 -0.42
C PHE A 178 -14.99 -15.51 -1.87
N GLY A 179 -14.24 -14.91 -2.81
CA GLY A 179 -14.55 -14.97 -4.23
C GLY A 179 -14.55 -16.39 -4.79
N LEU A 180 -13.56 -17.21 -4.41
CA LEU A 180 -13.52 -18.63 -4.77
C LEU A 180 -14.71 -19.39 -4.19
N ILE A 181 -14.99 -19.23 -2.89
CA ILE A 181 -16.10 -19.92 -2.21
C ILE A 181 -17.45 -19.53 -2.80
N ALA A 182 -17.67 -18.25 -3.07
CA ALA A 182 -18.92 -17.75 -3.66
C ALA A 182 -19.18 -18.31 -5.07
N THR A 183 -18.13 -18.69 -5.79
CA THR A 183 -18.24 -19.17 -7.18
C THR A 183 -18.19 -20.70 -7.30
N LEU A 184 -17.69 -21.41 -6.27
CA LEU A 184 -17.61 -22.88 -6.24
C LEU A 184 -18.93 -23.61 -6.53
N PRO A 185 -20.10 -23.23 -5.98
CA PRO A 185 -21.36 -23.91 -6.29
C PRO A 185 -21.71 -23.88 -7.79
N PHE A 186 -21.33 -22.82 -8.49
CA PHE A 186 -21.60 -22.66 -9.93
C PHE A 186 -20.60 -23.43 -10.79
N LEU A 187 -19.37 -23.59 -10.31
CA LEU A 187 -18.35 -24.42 -10.95
C LEU A 187 -18.63 -25.92 -10.79
N LEU A 188 -19.07 -26.33 -9.59
CA LEU A 188 -19.33 -27.75 -9.26
C LEU A 188 -20.73 -28.22 -9.65
N GLY A 189 -21.73 -27.33 -9.69
CA GLY A 189 -23.13 -27.64 -10.03
C GLY A 189 -23.42 -27.88 -11.51
N GLY A 190 -22.39 -27.88 -12.38
CA GLY A 190 -22.54 -27.99 -13.84
C GLY A 190 -22.97 -29.36 -14.39
N ASN A 191 -23.08 -30.41 -13.57
CA ASN A 191 -23.17 -31.78 -14.07
C ASN A 191 -24.58 -32.36 -14.26
N ASN A 192 -25.68 -31.62 -14.01
CA ASN A 192 -27.01 -32.24 -13.92
C ASN A 192 -28.12 -31.74 -14.86
N ASN A 193 -27.87 -30.98 -15.95
CA ASN A 193 -28.88 -30.92 -17.02
C ASN A 193 -28.37 -30.44 -18.40
N ARG A 194 -28.54 -31.33 -19.39
CA ARG A 194 -28.12 -31.21 -20.79
C ARG A 194 -28.78 -30.01 -21.50
N GLY A 195 -27.99 -29.32 -22.33
CA GLY A 195 -28.46 -28.66 -23.56
C GLY A 195 -28.87 -27.19 -23.53
N ARG A 196 -29.52 -26.67 -22.47
CA ARG A 196 -30.03 -25.26 -22.46
C ARG A 196 -29.69 -24.42 -21.22
N ARG A 197 -29.08 -25.00 -20.18
CA ARG A 197 -28.72 -24.31 -18.91
C ARG A 197 -27.26 -23.87 -18.81
N ALA A 198 -26.37 -24.32 -19.69
CA ALA A 198 -24.94 -23.98 -19.64
C ALA A 198 -24.66 -22.49 -19.91
N GLY A 199 -25.49 -21.83 -20.73
CA GLY A 199 -25.39 -20.38 -20.96
C GLY A 199 -25.85 -19.53 -19.77
N SER A 200 -26.84 -19.99 -18.99
CA SER A 200 -27.31 -19.25 -17.81
C SER A 200 -26.40 -19.47 -16.60
N SER A 201 -25.74 -20.63 -16.49
CA SER A 201 -24.79 -20.91 -15.40
C SER A 201 -23.51 -20.08 -15.51
N ILE A 202 -22.99 -19.87 -16.73
CA ILE A 202 -21.78 -19.05 -16.93
C ILE A 202 -22.05 -17.55 -16.71
N MET A 203 -23.19 -17.04 -17.16
CA MET A 203 -23.61 -15.67 -16.89
C MET A 203 -23.81 -15.43 -15.39
N THR A 204 -24.44 -16.38 -14.68
CA THR A 204 -24.63 -16.32 -13.23
C THR A 204 -23.29 -16.37 -12.48
N TYR A 205 -22.36 -17.24 -12.90
CA TYR A 205 -20.99 -17.28 -12.36
C TYR A 205 -20.29 -15.92 -12.49
N TYR A 206 -20.31 -15.31 -13.68
CA TYR A 206 -19.68 -14.01 -13.89
C TYR A 206 -20.37 -12.90 -13.09
N LEU A 207 -21.70 -12.92 -12.98
CA LEU A 207 -22.43 -11.97 -12.14
C LEU A 207 -21.98 -12.07 -10.67
N ILE A 208 -21.97 -13.28 -10.11
CA ILE A 208 -21.61 -13.49 -8.70
C ILE A 208 -20.14 -13.17 -8.45
N ARG A 209 -19.25 -13.57 -9.36
CA ARG A 209 -17.83 -13.21 -9.31
C ARG A 209 -17.65 -11.69 -9.30
N ASN A 210 -18.36 -10.96 -10.15
CA ASN A 210 -18.27 -9.50 -10.20
C ASN A 210 -18.80 -8.86 -8.92
N VAL A 211 -19.93 -9.34 -8.39
CA VAL A 211 -20.47 -8.88 -7.11
C VAL A 211 -19.49 -9.12 -5.98
N ALA A 212 -18.91 -10.33 -5.88
CA ALA A 212 -17.91 -10.65 -4.87
C ALA A 212 -16.65 -9.77 -5.00
N ASN A 213 -16.19 -9.50 -6.22
CA ASN A 213 -15.07 -8.58 -6.47
C ASN A 213 -15.40 -7.14 -6.03
N ILE A 214 -16.62 -6.65 -6.25
CA ILE A 214 -17.05 -5.32 -5.81
C ILE A 214 -17.03 -5.25 -4.28
N PHE A 215 -17.58 -6.25 -3.59
CA PHE A 215 -17.52 -6.33 -2.13
C PHE A 215 -16.07 -6.34 -1.62
N GLY A 216 -15.21 -7.17 -2.23
CA GLY A 216 -13.78 -7.20 -1.93
C GLY A 216 -13.13 -5.83 -2.05
N LYS A 217 -13.39 -5.12 -3.16
CA LYS A 217 -12.88 -3.76 -3.39
C LYS A 217 -13.37 -2.77 -2.33
N ILE A 218 -14.63 -2.85 -1.89
CA ILE A 218 -15.16 -1.97 -0.85
C ILE A 218 -14.41 -2.17 0.47
N VAL A 219 -14.22 -3.43 0.88
CA VAL A 219 -13.51 -3.77 2.12
C VAL A 219 -12.04 -3.33 2.03
N SER A 220 -11.35 -3.69 0.95
CA SER A 220 -9.95 -3.30 0.73
C SER A 220 -9.78 -1.78 0.68
N SER A 221 -10.70 -1.05 0.04
CA SER A 221 -10.69 0.41 -0.03
C SER A 221 -10.91 1.06 1.34
N ALA A 222 -11.83 0.54 2.15
CA ALA A 222 -12.04 1.02 3.52
C ALA A 222 -10.82 0.77 4.42
N TYR A 223 -10.18 -0.40 4.29
CA TYR A 223 -8.97 -0.73 5.01
C TYR A 223 -7.77 0.15 4.59
N SER A 224 -7.60 0.35 3.27
CA SER A 224 -6.60 1.25 2.70
C SER A 224 -6.75 2.66 3.26
N ARG A 225 -7.93 3.27 3.22
CA ARG A 225 -8.15 4.60 3.82
C ARG A 225 -7.76 4.69 5.29
N ARG A 226 -8.08 3.67 6.09
CA ARG A 226 -7.73 3.64 7.52
C ARG A 226 -6.22 3.62 7.74
N ARG A 227 -5.49 2.88 6.91
CA ARG A 227 -4.03 2.83 6.95
C ARG A 227 -3.40 4.17 6.57
N GLU A 228 -3.91 4.83 5.53
CA GLU A 228 -3.41 6.16 5.11
C GLU A 228 -3.47 7.17 6.26
N TYR A 229 -4.62 7.27 6.95
CA TYR A 229 -4.73 8.12 8.13
C TYR A 229 -3.82 7.69 9.27
N GLY A 230 -3.58 6.38 9.42
CA GLY A 230 -2.63 5.84 10.40
C GLY A 230 -1.18 6.22 10.08
N ALA A 231 -0.81 6.18 8.80
CA ALA A 231 0.51 6.55 8.31
C ALA A 231 0.74 8.06 8.42
N ASP A 232 -0.24 8.89 8.05
CA ASP A 232 -0.21 10.34 8.23
C ASP A 232 -0.03 10.74 9.69
N LYS A 233 -0.82 10.11 10.57
CA LYS A 233 -0.72 10.32 12.01
C LYS A 233 0.67 9.96 12.53
N LEU A 234 1.18 8.79 12.15
CA LEU A 234 2.50 8.34 12.61
C LEU A 234 3.61 9.24 12.06
N ALA A 235 3.54 9.63 10.78
CA ALA A 235 4.48 10.56 10.16
C ALA A 235 4.57 11.88 10.92
N ALA A 236 3.42 12.48 11.29
CA ALA A 236 3.35 13.69 12.11
C ALA A 236 3.86 13.48 13.55
N GLU A 237 3.62 12.32 14.15
CA GLU A 237 4.12 11.97 15.48
C GLU A 237 5.64 11.82 15.48
N ILE A 238 6.24 11.14 14.48
CA ILE A 238 7.68 10.86 14.42
C ILE A 238 8.52 12.00 13.85
N THR A 239 7.90 12.90 13.08
CA THR A 239 8.55 14.10 12.53
C THR A 239 8.01 15.39 13.15
N ASP A 240 7.29 16.19 12.39
CA ASP A 240 6.52 17.35 12.84
C ASP A 240 5.22 17.40 12.02
N PRO A 241 4.05 17.73 12.61
CA PRO A 241 2.81 17.86 11.86
C PRO A 241 2.92 18.82 10.65
N SER A 242 3.71 19.89 10.78
CA SER A 242 3.91 20.86 9.70
C SER A 242 4.60 20.26 8.48
N TYR A 243 5.47 19.26 8.65
CA TYR A 243 6.21 18.62 7.54
C TYR A 243 5.27 17.77 6.68
N MET A 244 4.38 17.01 7.32
CA MET A 244 3.37 16.23 6.59
C MET A 244 2.34 17.16 5.94
N LYS A 245 1.94 18.24 6.63
CA LYS A 245 1.02 19.24 6.08
C LYS A 245 1.62 19.95 4.85
N SER A 246 2.88 20.39 4.92
CA SER A 246 3.55 21.03 3.77
C SER A 246 3.67 20.07 2.60
N ALA A 247 4.03 18.80 2.84
CA ALA A 247 4.07 17.77 1.80
C ALA A 247 2.71 17.58 1.11
N LEU A 248 1.62 17.48 1.88
CA LEU A 248 0.26 17.31 1.33
C LEU A 248 -0.20 18.54 0.53
N LEU A 249 0.09 19.75 1.01
CA LEU A 249 -0.21 20.98 0.29
C LEU A 249 0.57 21.04 -1.03
N ARG A 250 1.85 20.69 -1.01
CA ARG A 250 2.69 20.66 -2.22
C ARG A 250 2.14 19.70 -3.26
N LEU A 251 1.69 18.52 -2.84
CA LEU A 251 1.06 17.54 -3.71
C LEU A 251 -0.27 18.03 -4.28
N GLN A 252 -1.07 18.75 -3.49
CA GLN A 252 -2.31 19.37 -3.94
C GLN A 252 -2.04 20.42 -5.02
N GLU A 253 -1.06 21.31 -4.81
CA GLU A 253 -0.68 22.33 -5.79
C GLU A 253 -0.22 21.72 -7.12
N ILE A 254 0.56 20.64 -7.08
CA ILE A 254 1.03 19.93 -8.27
C ILE A 254 -0.15 19.25 -8.98
N SER A 255 -1.04 18.59 -8.22
CA SER A 255 -2.21 17.91 -8.79
C SER A 255 -3.21 18.87 -9.43
N GLU A 256 -3.32 20.09 -8.91
CA GLU A 256 -4.21 21.12 -9.47
C GLU A 256 -3.57 21.87 -10.65
N GLY A 257 -2.35 21.49 -11.06
CA GLY A 257 -1.62 22.17 -12.14
C GLY A 257 -1.20 23.60 -11.79
N ARG A 258 -1.24 23.98 -10.50
CA ARG A 258 -0.76 25.28 -10.01
C ARG A 258 0.76 25.37 -10.02
N VAL A 259 1.44 24.24 -10.18
CA VAL A 259 2.88 24.12 -10.40
C VAL A 259 3.09 23.56 -11.79
N SER A 260 3.72 24.34 -12.67
CA SER A 260 4.05 23.86 -14.02
C SER A 260 5.11 22.77 -13.93
N LEU A 261 4.72 21.53 -14.20
CA LEU A 261 5.66 20.51 -14.66
C LEU A 261 6.18 20.92 -16.05
N GLN A 262 7.37 20.49 -16.46
CA GLN A 262 7.87 20.83 -17.81
C GLN A 262 6.95 20.19 -18.87
N ASP A 263 6.77 20.84 -20.03
CA ASP A 263 5.80 20.40 -21.04
C ASP A 263 6.03 18.97 -21.56
N SER A 264 7.24 18.42 -21.43
CA SER A 264 7.57 17.01 -21.69
C SER A 264 6.91 16.00 -20.74
N ASP A 265 6.32 16.47 -19.63
CA ASP A 265 5.85 15.63 -18.52
C ASP A 265 4.36 15.28 -18.62
N ARG A 266 3.60 16.01 -19.45
CA ARG A 266 2.14 15.85 -19.62
C ARG A 266 1.75 14.56 -20.35
N GLU A 267 2.52 14.18 -21.37
CA GLU A 267 2.23 12.97 -22.17
C GLU A 267 2.50 11.68 -21.37
N PHE A 268 3.53 11.66 -20.52
CA PHE A 268 3.86 10.53 -19.66
C PHE A 268 2.89 10.35 -18.50
N ALA A 269 2.39 11.44 -17.90
CA ALA A 269 1.35 11.40 -16.89
C ALA A 269 0.05 10.80 -17.46
N THR A 270 -0.31 11.15 -18.69
CA THR A 270 -1.52 10.64 -19.36
C THR A 270 -1.39 9.18 -19.80
N PHE A 271 -0.19 8.73 -20.24
CA PHE A 271 0.06 7.34 -20.63
C PHE A 271 0.15 6.36 -19.43
N LYS A 272 0.47 6.84 -18.23
CA LYS A 272 0.46 6.01 -17.01
C LYS A 272 -0.94 5.86 -16.39
N ILE A 273 -1.89 6.73 -16.70
CA ILE A 273 -3.30 6.61 -16.29
C ILE A 273 -3.97 5.39 -16.97
N THR A 274 -3.49 4.98 -18.14
CA THR A 274 -4.06 3.85 -18.91
C THR A 274 -3.45 2.49 -18.58
N ASN A 275 -2.21 2.43 -18.05
CA ASN A 275 -1.55 1.17 -17.69
C ASN A 275 -1.75 0.81 -16.21
N ASN A 276 -2.80 0.03 -16.00
CA ASN A 276 -3.38 -0.38 -14.73
C ASN A 276 -2.57 -1.50 -14.02
N PHE A 277 -1.34 -1.21 -13.57
CA PHE A 277 -0.59 -2.16 -12.73
C PHE A 277 -0.73 -1.79 -11.24
N SER A 278 -1.55 -2.58 -10.55
CA SER A 278 -1.83 -2.50 -9.12
C SER A 278 -0.64 -2.99 -8.30
N MET A 279 0.40 -2.18 -8.16
CA MET A 279 1.40 -2.29 -7.08
C MET A 279 2.08 -0.93 -6.88
N GLY A 280 1.69 -0.19 -5.84
CA GLY A 280 2.51 0.89 -5.28
C GLY A 280 2.62 2.21 -6.06
N ASN A 281 1.64 2.56 -6.89
CA ASN A 281 1.50 3.98 -7.29
C ASN A 281 0.98 4.73 -6.07
N ILE A 282 1.66 5.77 -5.57
CA ILE A 282 1.12 6.63 -4.50
C ILE A 282 0.46 7.89 -5.06
N PHE A 283 0.73 8.26 -6.32
CA PHE A 283 0.16 9.49 -6.90
C PHE A 283 -0.51 9.37 -8.28
N GLY A 284 -0.38 8.26 -9.01
CA GLY A 284 -0.83 8.21 -10.41
C GLY A 284 -2.28 7.77 -10.68
N ASN A 285 -2.81 6.80 -9.93
CA ASN A 285 -4.03 6.06 -10.33
C ASN A 285 -5.14 6.01 -9.24
N LEU A 286 -5.17 6.98 -8.31
CA LEU A 286 -5.70 6.74 -6.96
C LEU A 286 -6.75 7.72 -6.42
N PHE A 287 -7.65 8.27 -7.25
CA PHE A 287 -8.76 9.05 -6.69
C PHE A 287 -9.87 8.19 -6.01
N ALA A 288 -9.89 6.87 -6.17
CA ALA A 288 -10.93 6.01 -5.59
C ALA A 288 -10.54 5.30 -4.28
N SER A 289 -9.25 5.12 -4.00
CA SER A 289 -8.76 4.33 -2.86
C SER A 289 -8.12 5.16 -1.74
N HIS A 290 -7.66 6.38 -2.00
CA HIS A 290 -7.10 7.26 -0.98
C HIS A 290 -8.13 8.28 -0.48
N PRO A 291 -8.09 8.70 0.79
CA PRO A 291 -8.83 9.87 1.23
C PRO A 291 -8.36 11.10 0.45
N SER A 292 -9.27 12.05 0.21
CA SER A 292 -8.91 13.30 -0.49
C SER A 292 -7.85 14.08 0.30
N LEU A 293 -7.00 14.82 -0.41
CA LEU A 293 -5.91 15.57 0.20
C LEU A 293 -6.44 16.55 1.26
N GLU A 294 -7.59 17.17 1.03
CA GLU A 294 -8.24 18.08 1.97
C GLU A 294 -8.59 17.39 3.29
N LYS A 295 -9.07 16.14 3.23
CA LYS A 295 -9.40 15.36 4.43
C LYS A 295 -8.15 14.96 5.22
N ARG A 296 -7.05 14.64 4.52
CA ARG A 296 -5.76 14.32 5.16
C ARG A 296 -5.16 15.56 5.82
N ILE A 297 -5.15 16.69 5.13
CA ILE A 297 -4.70 17.99 5.65
C ILE A 297 -5.52 18.35 6.91
N ALA A 298 -6.85 18.31 6.82
CA ALA A 298 -7.71 18.61 7.96
C ALA A 298 -7.50 17.66 9.15
N ALA A 299 -7.13 16.39 8.90
CA ALA A 299 -6.79 15.45 9.97
C ALA A 299 -5.47 15.82 10.67
N ILE A 300 -4.45 16.23 9.92
CA ILE A 300 -3.17 16.72 10.45
C ILE A 300 -3.34 18.02 11.22
N GLU A 301 -4.12 18.98 10.71
CA GLU A 301 -4.40 20.25 11.41
C GLU A 301 -5.08 20.04 12.76
N ARG A 302 -5.99 19.06 12.85
CA ARG A 302 -6.59 18.67 14.14
C ARG A 302 -5.58 18.07 15.12
N MET A 303 -4.49 17.49 14.63
CA MET A 303 -3.41 16.99 15.49
C MET A 303 -2.51 18.13 15.96
N GLU A 304 -2.18 19.07 15.07
CA GLU A 304 -1.42 20.29 15.38
C GLU A 304 -2.12 21.08 16.49
N ASN A 305 -3.43 21.32 16.35
CA ASN A 305 -4.24 22.03 17.33
C ASN A 305 -4.44 21.30 18.68
N LYS A 306 -4.07 20.02 18.79
CA LYS A 306 -4.13 19.24 20.04
C LYS A 306 -2.79 19.18 20.78
N GLN A 307 -1.70 19.60 20.12
CA GLN A 307 -0.36 19.65 20.72
C GLN A 307 -0.07 20.99 21.40
N PHE A 308 -0.92 22.00 21.20
CA PHE A 308 -0.99 23.27 21.93
C PHE A 308 -2.16 23.26 22.92
#